data_AF-A0A431ICR9-F1
#
_entry.id   AF-A0A431ICR9-F1
#
_cell.length_a   1.000
_cell.length_b   1.000
_cell.length_c   1.000
_cell.angle_alpha   90.00
_cell.angle_beta   90.00
_cell.angle_gamma   90.00
#
_symmetry.space_group_name_H-M   'P 1'
#
loop_
_entity.id
_entity.type
_entity.pdbx_description
1 polymer ?
#
loop_
_entity_poly.entity_id
_entity_poly.type
_entity_poly.pdbx_seq_one_letter_code
_entity_poly.pdbx_strand_id
1 'polypeptide(L)'
;MPSVGGPRRRRVDPGVDDAGGVPHPDRDPRLDRGRRGRRRRPGPRRGRGAQPSRHRAGRVARGDDDRPDVAAQPRGGQPPLPTDRLRTPRDQRLPVPGRLIDPGPPTRDRPVSHVSRERPPDTGGNEVNPQPGSPADLGRDASGWVDVCALEDIADRRGKAVVVRGTDVALMRDGDRVHAVGGTCPHRGGQIADGRVVDGEVICPLHLWDFDLRTGISVFNPADRLPHFDARVRDGRVEIDADSVPAGPGRPDVYLGPWVRRGATDRGMDLVHHLAEGGNPYVESMGSTRLQSDSAPMGSHPSLDDLVFLPAQLARLPLLDDEPVATSVRLGTRAARPLDLAVPLVVSHMSFGALSAEAKVALATGAAAAGTAIGSGEGGMLPEERAAAGLYVLEMASGYFGWTEDAVAAADAVEIKIGQGAKPGLGGVLPAAKVTERIAEVRGIEAGVDSHSPSRFPDIGSPAALAERLERIRSINPGIPIGIKIAAGRVDDDVAVAVDVGADYLVVDGFGGGTGAAPVHV
;
A
#
# COMPACT_ATOMS: atom_id res chain seq x y z
N MET A 1 21.74 -63.12 -43.23
CA MET A 1 21.77 -64.49 -42.68
C MET A 1 23.22 -64.90 -42.52
N PRO A 2 23.59 -65.81 -41.59
CA PRO A 2 22.84 -66.33 -40.40
C PRO A 2 22.80 -65.29 -39.25
N SER A 3 22.09 -65.35 -38.11
CA SER A 3 21.38 -66.38 -37.29
C SER A 3 22.29 -67.31 -36.45
N VAL A 4 21.94 -67.87 -35.27
CA VAL A 4 20.70 -68.09 -34.46
C VAL A 4 21.06 -67.90 -32.95
N GLY A 5 20.22 -67.62 -31.93
CA GLY A 5 18.78 -67.36 -31.76
C GLY A 5 18.33 -67.52 -30.28
N GLY A 6 17.02 -67.40 -29.96
CA GLY A 6 16.40 -67.67 -28.63
C GLY A 6 15.80 -69.09 -28.53
N PRO A 7 14.65 -69.38 -27.84
CA PRO A 7 13.71 -68.57 -27.03
C PRO A 7 13.76 -69.00 -25.52
N ARG A 8 12.77 -68.98 -24.58
CA ARG A 8 11.28 -68.89 -24.44
C ARG A 8 10.96 -68.21 -23.08
N ARG A 9 10.02 -67.26 -22.91
CA ARG A 9 8.52 -67.33 -22.81
C ARG A 9 7.88 -68.23 -21.72
N ARG A 10 7.16 -67.63 -20.75
CA ARG A 10 5.66 -67.65 -20.62
C ARG A 10 5.13 -66.68 -19.52
N ARG A 11 3.82 -66.37 -19.56
CA ARG A 11 3.04 -65.53 -18.60
C ARG A 11 2.13 -66.39 -17.72
N VAL A 12 1.62 -65.85 -16.60
CA VAL A 12 0.20 -65.96 -16.14
C VAL A 12 -0.21 -64.68 -15.37
N ASP A 13 -1.40 -64.15 -15.68
CA ASP A 13 -2.28 -63.21 -14.94
C ASP A 13 -3.62 -64.01 -14.66
N PRO A 14 -4.60 -63.65 -13.77
CA PRO A 14 -5.12 -62.27 -13.53
C PRO A 14 -5.87 -61.94 -12.18
N GLY A 15 -6.34 -60.69 -12.06
CA GLY A 15 -7.65 -60.32 -11.45
C GLY A 15 -7.73 -60.14 -9.92
N VAL A 16 -8.79 -59.54 -9.32
CA VAL A 16 -10.03 -58.86 -9.80
C VAL A 16 -10.46 -57.81 -8.73
N ASP A 17 -11.17 -56.73 -9.16
CA ASP A 17 -12.11 -55.74 -8.54
C ASP A 17 -12.45 -55.79 -7.01
N ASP A 18 -13.07 -54.79 -6.33
CA ASP A 18 -13.98 -53.70 -6.73
C ASP A 18 -14.12 -52.58 -5.65
N ALA A 19 -14.83 -51.50 -5.99
CA ALA A 19 -15.71 -50.63 -5.17
C ALA A 19 -15.23 -49.95 -3.85
N GLY A 20 -14.96 -48.63 -3.95
CA GLY A 20 -15.83 -47.58 -3.36
C GLY A 20 -15.77 -47.24 -1.85
N GLY A 21 -16.00 -45.95 -1.52
CA GLY A 21 -16.35 -45.50 -0.16
C GLY A 21 -15.83 -44.13 0.27
N VAL A 22 -16.69 -43.11 0.25
CA VAL A 22 -16.50 -41.82 0.97
C VAL A 22 -17.46 -41.81 2.15
N PRO A 23 -16.99 -41.46 3.37
CA PRO A 23 -17.70 -40.41 4.11
C PRO A 23 -16.81 -39.52 5.00
N HIS A 24 -17.10 -38.22 4.98
CA HIS A 24 -16.94 -37.32 6.14
C HIS A 24 -18.28 -37.37 6.93
N PRO A 25 -18.31 -37.16 8.27
CA PRO A 25 -18.52 -35.81 8.80
C PRO A 25 -17.93 -35.52 10.21
N ASP A 26 -17.94 -34.23 10.57
CA ASP A 26 -18.03 -33.56 11.90
C ASP A 26 -17.52 -34.20 13.22
N ARG A 27 -16.75 -33.41 14.00
CA ARG A 27 -17.26 -32.67 15.21
C ARG A 27 -16.17 -31.89 16.00
N ASP A 28 -16.47 -30.63 16.34
CA ASP A 28 -15.92 -29.90 17.51
C ASP A 28 -16.68 -30.38 18.77
N PRO A 29 -16.04 -30.53 19.95
CA PRO A 29 -16.08 -29.43 20.92
C PRO A 29 -14.79 -29.25 21.78
N ARG A 30 -14.28 -28.03 21.75
CA ARG A 30 -13.64 -27.25 22.85
C ARG A 30 -13.78 -27.86 24.26
N LEU A 31 -12.67 -27.93 25.03
CA LEU A 31 -12.53 -27.46 26.43
C LEU A 31 -11.22 -27.91 27.12
N ASP A 32 -10.41 -26.95 27.63
CA ASP A 32 -9.93 -26.96 29.04
C ASP A 32 -9.45 -25.54 29.47
N ARG A 33 -9.35 -25.29 30.79
CA ARG A 33 -8.93 -24.03 31.44
C ARG A 33 -7.87 -24.28 32.55
N GLY A 34 -6.70 -24.81 32.19
CA GLY A 34 -5.64 -25.33 33.08
C GLY A 34 -4.70 -24.35 33.83
N ARG A 35 -5.24 -23.40 34.60
CA ARG A 35 -4.61 -22.64 35.73
C ARG A 35 -3.05 -22.55 35.91
N ARG A 36 -2.57 -21.28 35.95
CA ARG A 36 -1.65 -20.65 36.97
C ARG A 36 -0.21 -21.20 37.19
N GLY A 37 0.80 -20.33 36.96
CA GLY A 37 2.19 -20.56 37.44
C GLY A 37 3.10 -19.32 37.53
N ARG A 38 2.95 -18.47 38.56
CA ARG A 38 3.89 -17.33 38.82
C ARG A 38 5.07 -17.73 39.72
N ARG A 39 6.32 -17.60 39.24
CA ARG A 39 7.57 -17.30 40.02
C ARG A 39 8.67 -16.90 39.01
N ARG A 40 9.05 -15.61 38.94
CA ARG A 40 10.13 -14.91 39.69
C ARG A 40 11.56 -15.23 39.22
N ARG A 41 12.20 -14.24 38.57
CA ARG A 41 13.65 -14.18 38.30
C ARG A 41 14.46 -14.07 39.62
N PRO A 42 15.71 -14.56 39.67
CA PRO A 42 16.79 -14.01 40.49
C PRO A 42 17.64 -13.00 39.68
N GLY A 43 18.33 -12.09 40.39
CA GLY A 43 19.24 -11.08 39.82
C GLY A 43 20.72 -11.49 39.78
N PRO A 44 21.62 -10.62 39.29
CA PRO A 44 23.01 -10.95 38.97
C PRO A 44 23.96 -10.97 40.18
N ARG A 45 25.06 -11.73 40.08
CA ARG A 45 26.23 -11.60 40.96
C ARG A 45 27.35 -10.85 40.25
N ARG A 46 28.08 -9.99 40.99
CA ARG A 46 29.31 -9.33 40.54
C ARG A 46 30.54 -10.10 41.06
N GLY A 47 31.61 -10.16 40.27
CA GLY A 47 32.96 -10.57 40.68
C GLY A 47 33.98 -9.52 40.22
N ARG A 48 35.17 -9.46 40.84
CA ARG A 48 36.24 -8.49 40.53
C ARG A 48 37.59 -9.19 40.38
N GLY A 49 38.46 -8.62 39.53
CA GLY A 49 39.89 -8.94 39.44
C GLY A 49 40.23 -10.11 38.49
N ALA A 50 41.43 -10.19 37.92
CA ALA A 50 42.54 -9.21 37.91
C ALA A 50 43.48 -9.40 36.70
N GLN A 51 44.26 -8.37 36.40
CA GLN A 51 45.49 -8.40 35.58
C GLN A 51 46.70 -8.07 36.52
N PRO A 52 47.98 -8.09 36.10
CA PRO A 52 48.57 -8.38 34.77
C PRO A 52 49.77 -9.36 34.79
N SER A 53 50.35 -9.62 33.60
CA SER A 53 51.80 -9.87 33.46
C SER A 53 52.32 -9.25 32.15
N ARG A 54 53.65 -9.09 32.01
CA ARG A 54 54.33 -8.41 30.89
C ARG A 54 55.61 -9.17 30.53
N HIS A 55 55.99 -9.25 29.25
CA HIS A 55 57.42 -9.26 28.86
C HIS A 55 57.70 -8.71 27.45
N ARG A 56 58.77 -7.90 27.39
CA ARG A 56 59.86 -7.74 26.40
C ARG A 56 59.69 -8.38 24.99
N ALA A 57 59.88 -7.72 23.83
CA ALA A 57 60.87 -6.72 23.33
C ALA A 57 62.21 -7.29 22.81
N GLY A 58 62.59 -6.95 21.55
CA GLY A 58 63.80 -7.42 20.84
C GLY A 58 64.26 -6.48 19.67
N ARG A 59 65.49 -6.66 19.15
CA ARG A 59 66.28 -5.70 18.31
C ARG A 59 67.57 -6.38 17.76
N VAL A 60 68.35 -5.97 16.73
CA VAL A 60 68.33 -4.87 15.71
C VAL A 60 69.07 -5.34 14.42
N ALA A 61 68.63 -4.96 13.20
CA ALA A 61 69.42 -4.68 11.97
C ALA A 61 68.45 -4.40 10.79
N ARG A 62 68.63 -3.51 9.79
CA ARG A 62 69.77 -2.90 9.05
C ARG A 62 70.45 -3.78 7.99
N GLY A 63 70.37 -3.31 6.75
CA GLY A 63 71.08 -3.73 5.55
C GLY A 63 70.62 -2.81 4.42
N ASP A 64 71.54 -2.10 3.78
CA ASP A 64 71.30 -1.18 2.66
C ASP A 64 71.78 -1.84 1.35
N ASP A 65 71.28 -1.43 0.18
CA ASP A 65 72.06 -1.20 -1.05
C ASP A 65 71.18 -0.79 -2.26
N ASP A 66 71.54 0.37 -2.84
CA ASP A 66 71.37 0.92 -4.20
C ASP A 66 70.05 0.93 -5.02
N ARG A 67 70.00 1.92 -5.93
CA ARG A 67 68.87 2.30 -6.82
C ARG A 67 69.15 1.94 -8.30
N PRO A 68 68.23 2.21 -9.27
CA PRO A 68 68.09 3.58 -9.82
C PRO A 68 66.67 4.16 -9.73
N ASP A 69 66.57 5.50 -9.84
CA ASP A 69 65.33 6.26 -9.73
C ASP A 69 64.44 6.23 -11.00
N VAL A 70 63.12 6.15 -10.80
CA VAL A 70 62.10 6.55 -11.79
C VAL A 70 61.10 7.47 -11.08
N ALA A 71 60.71 8.58 -11.71
CA ALA A 71 60.04 9.70 -11.05
C ALA A 71 58.65 9.33 -10.47
N ALA A 72 58.52 9.45 -9.15
CA ALA A 72 57.23 9.29 -8.47
C ALA A 72 56.41 10.59 -8.50
N GLN A 73 55.17 10.51 -8.97
CA GLN A 73 54.19 11.59 -8.84
C GLN A 73 53.84 11.83 -7.35
N PRO A 74 53.52 13.06 -6.93
CA PRO A 74 53.27 13.37 -5.53
C PRO A 74 52.00 12.69 -5.03
N ARG A 75 52.14 11.78 -4.04
CA ARG A 75 50.99 11.23 -3.31
C ARG A 75 50.38 12.34 -2.45
N GLY A 76 49.22 12.86 -2.87
CA GLY A 76 48.41 13.74 -2.04
C GLY A 76 47.95 13.00 -0.78
N GLY A 77 48.60 13.30 0.36
CA GLY A 77 48.20 12.74 1.65
C GLY A 77 46.88 13.33 2.11
N GLN A 78 45.96 12.49 2.61
CA GLN A 78 44.81 13.00 3.36
C GLN A 78 45.32 13.81 4.57
N PRO A 79 44.78 15.00 4.84
CA PRO A 79 45.03 15.67 6.11
C PRO A 79 44.46 14.80 7.26
N PRO A 80 45.10 14.78 8.44
CA PRO A 80 44.57 14.04 9.58
C PRO A 80 43.19 14.59 9.98
N LEU A 81 42.25 13.69 10.30
CA LEU A 81 40.95 14.07 10.81
C LEU A 81 41.12 14.96 12.07
N PRO A 82 40.48 16.14 12.14
CA PRO A 82 40.62 17.02 13.29
C PRO A 82 39.99 16.34 14.53
N THR A 83 40.83 15.94 15.48
CA THR A 83 40.37 15.31 16.73
C THR A 83 39.84 16.32 17.75
N ASP A 84 39.09 17.31 17.27
CA ASP A 84 38.45 18.30 18.12
C ASP A 84 37.04 17.82 18.50
N ARG A 85 36.79 17.76 19.80
CA ARG A 85 35.46 17.42 20.31
C ARG A 85 34.55 18.62 20.10
N LEU A 86 33.73 18.58 19.05
CA LEU A 86 32.60 19.50 18.87
C LEU A 86 31.75 19.53 20.15
N ARG A 87 31.96 20.57 20.96
CA ARG A 87 31.06 20.91 22.06
C ARG A 87 29.76 21.36 21.42
N THR A 88 28.71 20.56 21.54
CA THR A 88 27.39 20.94 21.04
C THR A 88 26.93 22.23 21.73
N PRO A 89 26.54 23.27 20.97
CA PRO A 89 25.87 24.43 21.53
C PRO A 89 24.48 24.02 22.05
N ARG A 90 24.43 23.62 23.31
CA ARG A 90 23.17 23.71 24.07
C ARG A 90 22.84 25.19 24.27
N ASP A 91 21.55 25.49 24.33
CA ASP A 91 20.99 26.79 24.67
C ASP A 91 21.11 27.92 23.62
N GLN A 92 20.82 27.59 22.35
CA GLN A 92 20.08 28.51 21.47
C GLN A 92 18.83 27.82 20.92
N ARG A 93 17.65 28.20 21.45
CA ARG A 93 16.35 27.76 20.92
C ARG A 93 15.80 28.85 20.00
N LEU A 94 15.69 28.56 18.72
CA LEU A 94 14.83 29.35 17.83
C LEU A 94 13.35 29.09 18.18
N PRO A 95 12.46 30.10 18.14
CA PRO A 95 11.06 29.93 18.48
C PRO A 95 10.32 29.14 17.38
N VAL A 96 9.66 28.05 17.76
CA VAL A 96 8.81 27.24 16.86
C VAL A 96 7.37 27.76 16.88
N PRO A 97 6.79 28.19 15.75
CA PRO A 97 5.36 28.46 15.64
C PRO A 97 4.56 27.15 15.62
N GLY A 98 3.40 27.11 16.28
CA GLY A 98 2.41 26.02 16.11
C GLY A 98 2.80 24.67 16.72
N ARG A 99 2.61 24.51 18.04
CA ARG A 99 2.75 23.21 18.71
C ARG A 99 1.46 22.39 18.59
N LEU A 100 1.47 21.32 17.79
CA LEU A 100 0.41 20.29 17.90
C LEU A 100 0.42 19.70 19.32
N ILE A 101 -0.77 19.48 19.88
CA ILE A 101 -0.96 18.84 21.18
C ILE A 101 -1.09 17.34 20.95
N ASP A 102 -0.11 16.58 21.44
CA ASP A 102 -0.15 15.11 21.45
C ASP A 102 -1.15 14.61 22.52
N PRO A 103 -2.23 13.90 22.14
CA PRO A 103 -3.18 13.33 23.08
C PRO A 103 -2.60 12.04 23.70
N GLY A 104 -1.80 12.20 24.75
CA GLY A 104 -1.17 11.09 25.48
C GLY A 104 -2.16 10.00 25.94
N PRO A 105 -1.67 8.76 26.17
CA PRO A 105 -2.51 7.58 26.35
C PRO A 105 -3.47 7.71 27.54
N PRO A 106 -4.71 7.20 27.43
CA PRO A 106 -5.77 7.46 28.41
C PRO A 106 -5.46 6.84 29.77
N THR A 107 -5.09 7.69 30.73
CA THR A 107 -4.95 7.30 32.14
C THR A 107 -6.32 6.96 32.71
N ARG A 108 -6.48 5.73 33.21
CA ARG A 108 -7.57 5.41 34.13
C ARG A 108 -7.38 6.16 35.46
N ASP A 109 -8.46 6.24 36.22
CA ASP A 109 -8.55 6.79 37.58
C ASP A 109 -8.49 8.33 37.72
N ARG A 110 -9.64 8.98 37.52
CA ARG A 110 -10.15 10.04 38.41
C ARG A 110 -11.69 10.14 38.34
N PRO A 111 -12.38 10.46 39.45
CA PRO A 111 -13.84 10.43 39.51
C PRO A 111 -14.46 11.70 38.90
N VAL A 112 -15.60 11.54 38.23
CA VAL A 112 -16.41 12.66 37.73
C VAL A 112 -17.39 13.09 38.83
N SER A 113 -17.32 14.33 39.29
CA SER A 113 -18.30 14.88 40.22
C SER A 113 -19.60 15.24 39.49
N HIS A 114 -20.74 14.75 39.99
CA HIS A 114 -22.05 15.08 39.43
C HIS A 114 -22.33 16.58 39.59
N VAL A 115 -22.52 17.27 38.46
CA VAL A 115 -23.25 18.54 38.39
C VAL A 115 -24.64 18.22 37.86
N SER A 116 -25.62 18.13 38.77
CA SER A 116 -27.01 17.90 38.40
C SER A 116 -27.54 19.09 37.60
N ARG A 117 -27.72 18.89 36.29
CA ARG A 117 -28.67 19.69 35.50
C ARG A 117 -29.96 18.89 35.43
N GLU A 118 -31.02 19.46 35.99
CA GLU A 118 -32.34 18.84 35.96
C GLU A 118 -32.83 18.74 34.52
N ARG A 119 -33.51 17.63 34.22
CA ARG A 119 -34.07 17.36 32.89
C ARG A 119 -35.30 18.27 32.71
N PRO A 120 -35.38 19.10 31.65
CA PRO A 120 -36.61 19.82 31.37
C PRO A 120 -37.76 18.82 31.18
N PRO A 121 -39.00 19.17 31.56
CA PRO A 121 -40.13 18.26 31.45
C PRO A 121 -40.36 17.84 29.98
N ASP A 122 -40.77 16.59 29.80
CA ASP A 122 -41.03 16.01 28.49
C ASP A 122 -42.36 16.55 27.93
N THR A 123 -42.27 17.53 27.02
CA THR A 123 -43.43 18.20 26.42
C THR A 123 -43.42 18.11 24.90
N GLY A 124 -43.85 16.96 24.38
CA GLY A 124 -44.43 16.86 23.05
C GLY A 124 -43.60 16.10 22.00
N GLY A 125 -44.09 14.91 21.66
CA GLY A 125 -44.16 14.42 20.28
C GLY A 125 -42.89 14.53 19.43
N ASN A 126 -41.92 13.64 19.67
CA ASN A 126 -40.96 13.31 18.64
C ASN A 126 -41.65 12.40 17.60
N GLU A 127 -42.39 13.01 16.66
CA GLU A 127 -43.05 12.29 15.57
C GLU A 127 -42.00 11.63 14.66
N VAL A 128 -41.76 10.34 14.91
CA VAL A 128 -40.95 9.51 14.03
C VAL A 128 -41.73 9.34 12.73
N ASN A 129 -41.22 9.95 11.66
CA ASN A 129 -41.77 9.79 10.31
C ASN A 129 -41.95 8.28 10.02
N PRO A 130 -43.12 7.83 9.52
CA PRO A 130 -43.36 6.41 9.28
C PRO A 130 -42.32 5.85 8.30
N GLN A 131 -41.96 4.58 8.47
CA GLN A 131 -41.02 3.90 7.56
C GLN A 131 -41.48 4.07 6.10
N PRO A 132 -40.56 4.30 5.15
CA PRO A 132 -40.93 4.32 3.74
C PRO A 132 -41.57 2.96 3.38
N GLY A 133 -42.72 3.01 2.70
CA GLY A 133 -43.47 1.80 2.38
C GLY A 133 -42.69 0.84 1.48
N SER A 134 -42.94 -0.46 1.62
CA SER A 134 -42.46 -1.48 0.68
C SER A 134 -42.91 -1.12 -0.75
N PRO A 135 -42.13 -1.44 -1.81
CA PRO A 135 -42.40 -0.95 -3.16
C PRO A 135 -43.77 -1.38 -3.68
N ALA A 136 -44.71 -0.43 -3.70
CA ALA A 136 -45.97 -0.62 -4.40
C ALA A 136 -45.72 -0.54 -5.91
N ASP A 137 -46.18 -1.53 -6.67
CA ASP A 137 -46.40 -1.40 -8.12
C ASP A 137 -47.59 -0.44 -8.33
N LEU A 138 -47.29 0.86 -8.25
CA LEU A 138 -48.27 1.93 -8.38
C LEU A 138 -48.76 1.99 -9.83
N GLY A 139 -50.04 1.66 -10.02
CA GLY A 139 -50.66 1.53 -11.34
C GLY A 139 -50.56 2.81 -12.16
N ARG A 140 -49.76 2.76 -13.24
CA ARG A 140 -49.60 3.86 -14.19
C ARG A 140 -50.91 4.13 -14.94
N ASP A 141 -51.35 5.39 -14.98
CA ASP A 141 -52.53 5.77 -15.74
C ASP A 141 -52.26 5.82 -17.26
N ALA A 142 -53.32 5.90 -18.06
CA ALA A 142 -53.21 5.95 -19.53
C ALA A 142 -52.61 7.26 -20.07
N SER A 143 -52.34 8.25 -19.21
CA SER A 143 -51.62 9.50 -19.54
C SER A 143 -50.15 9.48 -19.09
N GLY A 144 -49.69 8.39 -18.47
CA GLY A 144 -48.31 8.18 -18.05
C GLY A 144 -48.02 8.52 -16.59
N TRP A 145 -48.99 9.02 -15.84
CA TRP A 145 -48.81 9.49 -14.48
C TRP A 145 -48.94 8.34 -13.47
N VAL A 146 -48.23 8.46 -12.36
CA VAL A 146 -48.20 7.49 -11.25
C VAL A 146 -48.58 8.21 -9.97
N ASP A 147 -49.69 7.77 -9.39
CA ASP A 147 -50.22 8.26 -8.11
C ASP A 147 -49.42 7.64 -6.95
N VAL A 148 -48.78 8.47 -6.12
CA VAL A 148 -47.74 8.06 -5.17
C VAL A 148 -48.12 8.20 -3.70
N CYS A 149 -49.00 9.14 -3.34
CA CYS A 149 -49.50 9.30 -1.97
C CYS A 149 -50.71 10.25 -1.90
N ALA A 150 -51.39 10.30 -0.75
CA ALA A 150 -52.29 11.41 -0.47
C ALA A 150 -51.48 12.67 -0.12
N LEU A 151 -52.01 13.87 -0.40
CA LEU A 151 -51.33 15.13 -0.03
C LEU A 151 -51.20 15.29 1.50
N GLU A 152 -52.17 14.76 2.24
CA GLU A 152 -52.18 14.74 3.72
C GLU A 152 -51.10 13.83 4.33
N ASP A 153 -50.54 12.87 3.58
CA ASP A 153 -49.39 12.09 4.02
C ASP A 153 -48.11 12.93 4.13
N ILE A 154 -48.09 14.13 3.53
CA ILE A 154 -46.96 15.06 3.56
C ILE A 154 -47.37 16.26 4.40
N ALA A 155 -46.84 16.35 5.61
CA ALA A 155 -47.00 17.52 6.45
C ALA A 155 -46.44 18.79 5.75
N ASP A 156 -47.02 19.96 6.03
CA ASP A 156 -46.54 21.19 5.42
C ASP A 156 -45.07 21.48 5.78
N ARG A 157 -44.31 21.96 4.80
CA ARG A 157 -42.88 22.21 4.87
C ARG A 157 -42.04 20.98 5.26
N ARG A 158 -42.47 19.77 4.87
CA ARG A 158 -41.75 18.49 5.04
C ARG A 158 -41.67 17.72 3.73
N GLY A 159 -40.90 16.62 3.75
CA GLY A 159 -40.76 15.69 2.64
C GLY A 159 -41.37 14.31 2.92
N LYS A 160 -41.67 13.58 1.84
CA LYS A 160 -41.97 12.14 1.85
C LYS A 160 -41.14 11.44 0.78
N ALA A 161 -40.49 10.33 1.13
CA ALA A 161 -39.73 9.51 0.18
C ALA A 161 -40.66 8.54 -0.56
N VAL A 162 -40.54 8.48 -1.88
CA VAL A 162 -41.24 7.51 -2.74
C VAL A 162 -40.26 6.95 -3.78
N VAL A 163 -40.52 5.75 -4.30
CA VAL A 163 -39.72 5.13 -5.36
C VAL A 163 -40.54 5.08 -6.63
N VAL A 164 -40.04 5.68 -7.71
CA VAL A 164 -40.67 5.67 -9.03
C VAL A 164 -39.67 5.09 -10.03
N ARG A 165 -40.06 4.03 -10.76
CA ARG A 165 -39.18 3.29 -11.70
C ARG A 165 -37.84 2.84 -11.11
N GLY A 166 -37.79 2.53 -9.82
CA GLY A 166 -36.56 2.14 -9.11
C GLY A 166 -35.60 3.29 -8.78
N THR A 167 -36.04 4.55 -8.96
CA THR A 167 -35.32 5.77 -8.57
C THR A 167 -35.98 6.44 -7.37
N ASP A 168 -35.15 6.98 -6.48
CA ASP A 168 -35.58 7.65 -5.25
C ASP A 168 -36.03 9.08 -5.54
N VAL A 169 -37.28 9.39 -5.16
CA VAL A 169 -37.87 10.72 -5.28
C VAL A 169 -38.25 11.24 -3.89
N ALA A 170 -37.86 12.47 -3.58
CA ALA A 170 -38.37 13.21 -2.43
C ALA A 170 -39.49 14.15 -2.89
N LEU A 171 -40.69 13.93 -2.38
CA LEU A 171 -41.84 14.81 -2.52
C LEU A 171 -41.77 15.88 -1.43
N MET A 172 -41.41 17.11 -1.77
CA MET A 172 -41.29 18.23 -0.83
C MET A 172 -42.52 19.14 -0.92
N ARG A 173 -43.22 19.34 0.21
CA ARG A 173 -44.44 20.17 0.27
C ARG A 173 -44.14 21.60 0.71
N ASP A 174 -44.72 22.57 0.02
CA ASP A 174 -44.75 23.99 0.42
C ASP A 174 -46.17 24.54 0.19
N GLY A 175 -46.96 24.61 1.26
CA GLY A 175 -48.39 24.94 1.20
C GLY A 175 -49.19 23.89 0.42
N ASP A 176 -49.87 24.33 -0.64
CA ASP A 176 -50.66 23.45 -1.53
C ASP A 176 -49.85 22.89 -2.71
N ARG A 177 -48.54 23.15 -2.76
CA ARG A 177 -47.64 22.66 -3.81
C ARG A 177 -46.79 21.50 -3.30
N VAL A 178 -46.53 20.55 -4.20
CA VAL A 178 -45.56 19.47 -3.99
C VAL A 178 -44.56 19.50 -5.14
N HIS A 179 -43.28 19.44 -4.77
CA HIS A 179 -42.14 19.47 -5.66
C HIS A 179 -41.46 18.09 -5.61
N ALA A 180 -41.35 17.39 -6.74
CA ALA A 180 -40.67 16.11 -6.81
C ALA A 180 -39.21 16.31 -7.23
N VAL A 181 -38.28 15.97 -6.33
CA VAL A 181 -36.84 16.13 -6.55
C VAL A 181 -36.09 14.82 -6.30
N GLY A 182 -34.86 14.71 -6.81
CA GLY A 182 -33.98 13.57 -6.53
C GLY A 182 -33.82 13.33 -5.02
N GLY A 183 -34.03 12.09 -4.56
CA GLY A 183 -34.07 11.76 -3.13
C GLY A 183 -32.75 11.92 -2.36
N THR A 184 -31.62 12.10 -3.06
CA THR A 184 -30.26 12.14 -2.49
C THR A 184 -29.58 13.47 -2.76
N CYS A 185 -29.12 14.14 -1.70
CA CYS A 185 -28.39 15.42 -1.76
C CYS A 185 -27.01 15.27 -2.46
N PRO A 186 -26.70 16.02 -3.53
CA PRO A 186 -25.45 15.88 -4.28
C PRO A 186 -24.19 16.14 -3.43
N HIS A 187 -24.22 17.15 -2.55
CA HIS A 187 -23.06 17.54 -1.72
C HIS A 187 -22.50 16.37 -0.88
N ARG A 188 -23.34 15.62 -0.13
CA ARG A 188 -22.89 14.55 0.80
C ARG A 188 -23.85 13.36 0.99
N GLY A 189 -24.80 13.16 0.09
CA GLY A 189 -25.70 12.01 0.11
C GLY A 189 -26.62 11.91 1.33
N GLY A 190 -27.10 13.03 1.85
CA GLY A 190 -28.22 13.04 2.81
C GLY A 190 -29.55 12.80 2.09
N GLN A 191 -30.48 12.09 2.72
CA GLN A 191 -31.84 11.92 2.19
C GLN A 191 -32.56 13.27 2.20
N ILE A 192 -33.15 13.67 1.07
CA ILE A 192 -33.82 14.97 0.92
C ILE A 192 -35.21 14.97 1.56
N ALA A 193 -35.92 13.84 1.53
CA ALA A 193 -37.25 13.70 2.12
C ALA A 193 -37.29 13.91 3.64
N ASP A 194 -36.21 13.56 4.35
CA ASP A 194 -36.05 13.82 5.79
C ASP A 194 -35.74 15.31 6.09
N GLY A 195 -35.66 16.15 5.06
CA GLY A 195 -35.46 17.58 5.16
C GLY A 195 -36.72 18.38 5.52
N ARG A 196 -36.57 19.69 5.55
CA ARG A 196 -37.66 20.66 5.76
C ARG A 196 -37.62 21.73 4.68
N VAL A 197 -38.76 22.30 4.36
CA VAL A 197 -38.83 23.47 3.49
C VAL A 197 -38.72 24.75 4.33
N VAL A 198 -37.92 25.70 3.85
CA VAL A 198 -37.82 27.06 4.39
C VAL A 198 -37.84 28.00 3.19
N ASP A 199 -38.82 28.89 3.14
CA ASP A 199 -38.94 30.02 2.20
C ASP A 199 -38.77 29.68 0.70
N GLY A 200 -39.14 28.45 0.32
CA GLY A 200 -39.08 27.93 -1.04
C GLY A 200 -37.91 26.98 -1.32
N GLU A 201 -37.04 26.76 -0.33
CA GLU A 201 -35.84 25.92 -0.41
C GLU A 201 -35.96 24.67 0.47
N VAL A 202 -35.45 23.53 0.01
CA VAL A 202 -35.31 22.33 0.87
C VAL A 202 -33.95 22.32 1.57
N ILE A 203 -33.98 22.32 2.90
CA ILE A 203 -32.80 22.23 3.75
C ILE A 203 -32.48 20.76 4.00
N CYS A 204 -31.37 20.28 3.42
CA CYS A 204 -30.88 18.92 3.62
C CYS A 204 -30.58 18.64 5.11
N PRO A 205 -31.13 17.58 5.72
CA PRO A 205 -31.08 17.38 7.16
C PRO A 205 -29.67 17.02 7.67
N LEU A 206 -28.81 16.46 6.80
CA LEU A 206 -27.50 15.93 7.19
C LEU A 206 -26.42 17.02 7.37
N HIS A 207 -26.47 18.10 6.58
CA HIS A 207 -25.45 19.16 6.57
C HIS A 207 -26.03 20.57 6.40
N LEU A 208 -27.35 20.74 6.48
CA LEU A 208 -28.07 22.01 6.31
C LEU A 208 -27.86 22.72 4.96
N TRP A 209 -27.46 21.97 3.93
CA TRP A 209 -27.30 22.48 2.57
C TRP A 209 -28.66 22.76 1.93
N ASP A 210 -28.82 23.92 1.29
CA ASP A 210 -30.05 24.39 0.66
C ASP A 210 -30.15 24.00 -0.83
N PHE A 211 -31.39 23.98 -1.33
CA PHE A 211 -31.72 23.87 -2.75
C PHE A 211 -33.08 24.56 -3.00
N ASP A 212 -33.13 25.54 -3.91
CA ASP A 212 -34.40 26.13 -4.34
C ASP A 212 -35.30 25.05 -4.99
N LEU A 213 -36.54 24.91 -4.53
CA LEU A 213 -37.45 23.85 -5.00
C LEU A 213 -38.05 24.13 -6.38
N ARG A 214 -37.73 25.25 -7.04
CA ARG A 214 -38.22 25.60 -8.38
C ARG A 214 -37.22 25.26 -9.49
N THR A 215 -35.95 25.13 -9.13
CA THR A 215 -34.80 24.96 -10.04
C THR A 215 -33.89 23.79 -9.63
N GLY A 216 -33.93 23.40 -8.36
CA GLY A 216 -33.10 22.36 -7.76
C GLY A 216 -31.69 22.82 -7.43
N ILE A 217 -31.36 24.10 -7.63
CA ILE A 217 -30.01 24.64 -7.52
C ILE A 217 -29.75 25.07 -6.06
N SER A 218 -28.59 24.74 -5.49
CA SER A 218 -28.15 25.29 -4.20
C SER A 218 -27.75 26.75 -4.33
N VAL A 219 -28.13 27.56 -3.34
CA VAL A 219 -27.80 28.99 -3.27
C VAL A 219 -26.31 29.19 -3.00
N PHE A 220 -25.69 28.27 -2.24
CA PHE A 220 -24.24 28.29 -1.98
C PHE A 220 -23.39 27.81 -3.15
N ASN A 221 -23.87 26.86 -3.96
CA ASN A 221 -23.10 26.28 -5.07
C ASN A 221 -23.99 25.92 -6.28
N PRO A 222 -23.97 26.71 -7.36
CA PRO A 222 -24.75 26.43 -8.57
C PRO A 222 -24.44 25.11 -9.30
N ALA A 223 -23.31 24.44 -8.97
CA ALA A 223 -23.00 23.11 -9.47
C ALA A 223 -23.72 21.98 -8.70
N ASP A 224 -24.09 22.20 -7.43
CA ASP A 224 -24.90 21.29 -6.65
C ASP A 224 -26.38 21.45 -7.07
N ARG A 225 -26.89 20.51 -7.87
CA ARG A 225 -28.28 20.51 -8.35
C ARG A 225 -29.00 19.21 -8.05
N LEU A 226 -30.18 19.31 -7.43
CA LEU A 226 -31.17 18.23 -7.38
C LEU A 226 -31.88 18.09 -8.74
N PRO A 227 -32.01 16.86 -9.27
CA PRO A 227 -32.93 16.58 -10.36
C PRO A 227 -34.36 17.00 -9.99
N HIS A 228 -35.12 17.46 -10.98
CA HIS A 228 -36.55 17.76 -10.88
C HIS A 228 -37.35 16.77 -11.71
N PHE A 229 -38.54 16.42 -11.23
CA PHE A 229 -39.49 15.53 -11.88
C PHE A 229 -40.87 16.20 -11.90
N ASP A 230 -41.65 15.94 -12.95
CA ASP A 230 -42.95 16.58 -13.10
C ASP A 230 -43.96 15.98 -12.13
N ALA A 231 -44.46 16.81 -11.21
CA ALA A 231 -45.43 16.42 -10.18
C ALA A 231 -46.65 17.34 -10.18
N ARG A 232 -47.81 16.77 -9.87
CA ARG A 232 -49.08 17.52 -9.74
C ARG A 232 -49.87 17.03 -8.53
N VAL A 233 -50.65 17.94 -7.95
CA VAL A 233 -51.69 17.61 -6.98
C VAL A 233 -53.02 17.55 -7.73
N ARG A 234 -53.75 16.45 -7.57
CA ARG A 234 -55.04 16.23 -8.22
C ARG A 234 -55.97 15.51 -7.26
N ASP A 235 -57.18 16.04 -7.08
CA ASP A 235 -58.25 15.37 -6.30
C ASP A 235 -57.80 14.91 -4.88
N GLY A 236 -56.88 15.67 -4.26
CA GLY A 236 -56.27 15.38 -2.94
C GLY A 236 -55.06 14.43 -2.95
N ARG A 237 -54.69 13.90 -4.12
CA ARG A 237 -53.61 12.93 -4.35
C ARG A 237 -52.40 13.61 -4.99
N VAL A 238 -51.21 13.04 -4.81
CA VAL A 238 -49.96 13.47 -5.45
C VAL A 238 -49.63 12.48 -6.56
N GLU A 239 -49.44 12.98 -7.77
CA GLU A 239 -49.08 12.20 -8.95
C GLU A 239 -47.74 12.71 -9.52
N ILE A 240 -46.86 11.79 -9.95
CA ILE A 240 -45.61 12.08 -10.69
C ILE A 240 -45.73 11.54 -12.12
N ASP A 241 -45.25 12.27 -13.13
CA ASP A 241 -45.04 11.69 -14.47
C ASP A 241 -43.84 10.73 -14.44
N ALA A 242 -44.11 9.44 -14.59
CA ALA A 242 -43.07 8.42 -14.55
C ALA A 242 -42.06 8.52 -15.71
N ASP A 243 -42.40 9.14 -16.85
CA ASP A 243 -41.43 9.34 -17.93
C ASP A 243 -40.45 10.50 -17.66
N SER A 244 -40.80 11.43 -16.74
CA SER A 244 -39.85 12.43 -16.22
C SER A 244 -38.79 11.82 -15.29
N VAL A 245 -39.10 10.70 -14.63
CA VAL A 245 -38.19 10.00 -13.70
C VAL A 245 -37.33 8.98 -14.45
N PRO A 246 -35.98 9.04 -14.40
CA PRO A 246 -35.12 8.04 -15.01
C PRO A 246 -35.27 6.68 -14.30
N ALA A 247 -35.13 5.58 -15.04
CA ALA A 247 -35.16 4.24 -14.44
C ALA A 247 -33.89 3.98 -13.59
N GLY A 248 -34.08 3.52 -12.36
CA GLY A 248 -33.03 3.26 -11.39
C GLY A 248 -32.95 1.78 -10.97
N PRO A 249 -31.84 1.35 -10.32
CA PRO A 249 -31.60 -0.04 -9.96
C PRO A 249 -32.42 -0.54 -8.74
N GLY A 250 -33.28 0.31 -8.16
CA GLY A 250 -34.09 -0.01 -6.98
C GLY A 250 -33.31 -0.02 -5.67
N ARG A 251 -34.06 0.03 -4.57
CA ARG A 251 -33.57 -0.26 -3.21
C ARG A 251 -33.92 -1.70 -2.85
N PRO A 252 -32.99 -2.49 -2.27
CA PRO A 252 -33.32 -3.82 -1.76
C PRO A 252 -34.23 -3.72 -0.52
N ASP A 253 -35.23 -4.59 -0.39
CA ASP A 253 -36.14 -4.60 0.77
C ASP A 253 -35.48 -5.28 1.99
N VAL A 254 -34.57 -4.55 2.62
CA VAL A 254 -33.80 -4.94 3.81
C VAL A 254 -33.63 -3.74 4.75
N TYR A 255 -33.28 -3.98 6.02
CA TYR A 255 -33.18 -2.92 7.05
C TYR A 255 -32.31 -1.71 6.66
N LEU A 256 -31.20 -1.93 5.94
CA LEU A 256 -30.33 -0.85 5.44
C LEU A 256 -30.64 -0.42 4.01
N GLY A 257 -31.61 -1.04 3.33
CA GLY A 257 -32.05 -0.73 1.97
C GLY A 257 -32.40 0.75 1.75
N PRO A 258 -33.18 1.39 2.66
CA PRO A 258 -33.43 2.84 2.64
C PRO A 258 -32.19 3.73 2.81
N TRP A 259 -31.05 3.16 3.17
CA TRP A 259 -29.80 3.87 3.47
C TRP A 259 -28.64 3.46 2.55
N VAL A 260 -28.88 2.56 1.57
CA VAL A 260 -27.92 2.19 0.53
C VAL A 260 -27.58 3.44 -0.28
N ARG A 261 -26.30 3.80 -0.27
CA ARG A 261 -25.74 4.82 -1.16
C ARG A 261 -25.35 4.14 -2.47
N ARG A 262 -25.44 4.88 -3.58
CA ARG A 262 -24.87 4.49 -4.88
C ARG A 262 -24.38 5.76 -5.58
N GLY A 263 -23.15 5.79 -6.09
CA GLY A 263 -22.56 6.94 -6.77
C GLY A 263 -21.17 7.32 -6.22
N ALA A 264 -20.56 8.38 -6.75
CA ALA A 264 -19.14 8.71 -6.54
C ALA A 264 -18.71 8.95 -5.08
N THR A 265 -19.64 9.23 -4.16
CA THR A 265 -19.36 9.35 -2.73
C THR A 265 -19.25 8.01 -2.00
N ASP A 266 -19.75 6.92 -2.60
CA ASP A 266 -19.73 5.58 -2.01
C ASP A 266 -18.42 4.86 -2.36
N ARG A 267 -17.35 5.21 -1.63
CA ARG A 267 -16.00 4.69 -1.92
C ARG A 267 -15.81 3.27 -1.41
N GLY A 268 -16.29 2.30 -2.18
CA GLY A 268 -15.90 0.90 -2.08
C GLY A 268 -16.71 0.04 -1.12
N MET A 269 -17.96 0.39 -0.80
CA MET A 269 -18.82 -0.53 -0.04
C MET A 269 -19.01 -1.87 -0.77
N ASP A 270 -19.13 -1.87 -2.10
CA ASP A 270 -19.17 -3.10 -2.91
C ASP A 270 -17.90 -3.96 -2.74
N LEU A 271 -16.72 -3.34 -2.68
CA LEU A 271 -15.45 -4.02 -2.36
C LEU A 271 -15.48 -4.57 -0.93
N VAL A 272 -15.93 -3.79 0.05
CA VAL A 272 -15.99 -4.22 1.46
C VAL A 272 -16.92 -5.43 1.61
N HIS A 273 -18.07 -5.45 0.92
CA HIS A 273 -18.96 -6.61 0.89
C HIS A 273 -18.30 -7.81 0.19
N HIS A 274 -17.75 -7.64 -1.01
CA HIS A 274 -17.02 -8.68 -1.74
C HIS A 274 -15.89 -9.31 -0.91
N LEU A 275 -15.09 -8.51 -0.21
CA LEU A 275 -14.03 -9.00 0.69
C LEU A 275 -14.60 -9.68 1.95
N ALA A 276 -15.68 -9.15 2.52
CA ALA A 276 -16.32 -9.75 3.70
C ALA A 276 -17.03 -11.08 3.41
N GLU A 277 -17.50 -11.27 2.18
CA GLU A 277 -18.06 -12.53 1.65
C GLU A 277 -16.97 -13.55 1.25
N GLY A 278 -15.69 -13.20 1.40
CA GLY A 278 -14.55 -14.07 1.12
C GLY A 278 -14.01 -13.99 -0.31
N GLY A 279 -14.43 -12.99 -1.09
CA GLY A 279 -13.89 -12.71 -2.42
C GLY A 279 -12.43 -12.25 -2.38
N ASN A 280 -11.65 -12.64 -3.39
CA ASN A 280 -10.26 -12.23 -3.51
C ASN A 280 -10.16 -10.72 -3.83
N PRO A 281 -9.18 -9.98 -3.26
CA PRO A 281 -8.97 -8.57 -3.60
C PRO A 281 -8.63 -8.40 -5.09
N TYR A 282 -9.13 -7.35 -5.72
CA TYR A 282 -8.77 -7.01 -7.10
C TYR A 282 -7.27 -6.70 -7.19
N VAL A 283 -6.58 -7.32 -8.15
CA VAL A 283 -5.12 -7.16 -8.36
C VAL A 283 -4.86 -6.48 -9.69
N GLU A 284 -4.18 -5.35 -9.67
CA GLU A 284 -3.85 -4.57 -10.85
C GLU A 284 -2.40 -4.07 -10.84
N SER A 285 -1.91 -3.64 -12.01
CA SER A 285 -0.72 -2.80 -12.12
C SER A 285 -1.02 -1.38 -11.62
N MET A 286 -0.11 -0.80 -10.83
CA MET A 286 -0.26 0.57 -10.33
C MET A 286 0.95 1.43 -10.74
N GLY A 287 0.68 2.57 -11.36
CA GLY A 287 1.68 3.62 -11.61
C GLY A 287 1.84 4.57 -10.42
N SER A 288 2.90 5.37 -10.44
CA SER A 288 3.27 6.34 -9.39
C SER A 288 2.23 7.43 -9.10
N THR A 289 1.25 7.61 -10.00
CA THR A 289 0.23 8.67 -9.97
C THR A 289 -1.08 8.27 -9.27
N ARG A 290 -1.27 7.01 -8.88
CA ARG A 290 -2.61 6.47 -8.53
C ARG A 290 -3.20 6.89 -7.17
N LEU A 291 -2.65 7.94 -6.54
CA LEU A 291 -3.26 8.64 -5.39
C LEU A 291 -4.17 9.82 -5.80
N GLN A 292 -4.22 10.17 -7.09
CA GLN A 292 -5.22 11.10 -7.63
C GLN A 292 -6.62 10.45 -7.64
N SER A 293 -7.33 10.57 -6.52
CA SER A 293 -8.79 10.42 -6.49
C SER A 293 -9.43 11.81 -6.60
N ASP A 294 -10.48 11.96 -7.41
CA ASP A 294 -11.15 13.23 -7.76
C ASP A 294 -11.91 13.90 -6.59
N SER A 295 -11.56 13.57 -5.36
CA SER A 295 -12.30 13.90 -4.14
C SER A 295 -11.39 14.00 -2.91
N ALA A 296 -10.08 14.13 -3.08
CA ALA A 296 -9.14 14.47 -2.01
C ALA A 296 -7.88 15.14 -2.59
N PRO A 297 -7.57 16.41 -2.25
CA PRO A 297 -6.27 17.02 -2.54
C PRO A 297 -5.22 16.51 -1.55
N MET A 298 -5.04 15.19 -1.49
CA MET A 298 -3.93 14.56 -0.77
C MET A 298 -2.70 14.74 -1.67
N GLY A 299 -1.75 15.55 -1.20
CA GLY A 299 -0.78 16.22 -2.06
C GLY A 299 0.04 15.30 -2.96
N SER A 300 0.53 15.87 -4.07
CA SER A 300 1.59 15.28 -4.87
C SER A 300 2.74 14.79 -3.99
N HIS A 301 3.27 13.60 -4.30
CA HIS A 301 4.52 13.14 -3.69
C HIS A 301 5.62 14.20 -3.90
N PRO A 302 6.52 14.42 -2.93
CA PRO A 302 7.59 15.41 -3.04
C PRO A 302 8.35 15.30 -4.36
N SER A 303 8.38 16.41 -5.08
CA SER A 303 8.94 16.57 -6.42
C SER A 303 10.34 17.21 -6.33
N LEU A 304 10.96 17.45 -7.50
CA LEU A 304 12.17 18.28 -7.55
C LEU A 304 11.87 19.77 -7.33
N ASP A 305 10.64 20.22 -7.57
CA ASP A 305 10.21 21.61 -7.35
C ASP A 305 10.02 21.93 -5.85
N ASP A 306 9.86 20.90 -5.02
CA ASP A 306 9.83 21.00 -3.55
C ASP A 306 11.25 21.14 -2.92
N LEU A 307 12.33 21.04 -3.73
CA LEU A 307 13.71 21.04 -3.26
C LEU A 307 14.43 22.38 -3.50
N VAL A 308 14.90 23.01 -2.42
CA VAL A 308 15.79 24.19 -2.50
C VAL A 308 17.24 23.76 -2.35
N PHE A 309 18.01 23.80 -3.44
CA PHE A 309 19.46 23.59 -3.41
C PHE A 309 20.16 24.81 -2.79
N LEU A 310 20.88 24.60 -1.69
CA LEU A 310 21.64 25.66 -1.02
C LEU A 310 22.93 25.96 -1.79
N PRO A 311 23.15 27.20 -2.28
CA PRO A 311 24.30 27.52 -3.12
C PRO A 311 25.63 27.51 -2.35
N ALA A 312 26.68 27.04 -3.02
CA ALA A 312 28.07 27.12 -2.58
C ALA A 312 28.54 28.59 -2.51
N GLN A 313 29.29 28.94 -1.46
CA GLN A 313 29.67 30.32 -1.06
C GLN A 313 31.02 30.28 -0.28
N LEU A 314 31.28 31.19 0.67
CA LEU A 314 32.57 31.27 1.37
C LEU A 314 32.98 30.00 2.17
N ALA A 315 32.03 29.19 2.64
CA ALA A 315 32.31 27.99 3.45
C ALA A 315 32.66 26.74 2.60
N ARG A 316 32.24 26.73 1.33
CA ARG A 316 32.60 25.77 0.28
C ARG A 316 32.43 26.54 -1.02
N LEU A 317 33.54 26.88 -1.68
CA LEU A 317 33.51 27.67 -2.90
C LEU A 317 32.67 26.96 -3.98
N PRO A 318 31.95 27.70 -4.84
CA PRO A 318 31.44 27.15 -6.09
C PRO A 318 32.61 26.70 -6.96
N LEU A 319 32.37 25.70 -7.82
CA LEU A 319 33.30 25.33 -8.89
C LEU A 319 33.31 26.41 -9.97
N LEU A 320 34.42 26.53 -10.68
CA LEU A 320 34.51 27.31 -11.92
C LEU A 320 33.82 26.58 -13.09
N ASP A 321 33.47 27.31 -14.15
CA ASP A 321 32.74 26.78 -15.31
C ASP A 321 33.51 25.66 -16.06
N ASP A 322 34.84 25.58 -15.89
CA ASP A 322 35.73 24.56 -16.46
C ASP A 322 36.15 23.45 -15.47
N GLU A 323 35.75 23.53 -14.20
CA GLU A 323 36.05 22.50 -13.21
C GLU A 323 35.08 21.29 -13.30
N PRO A 324 35.58 20.04 -13.37
CA PRO A 324 34.75 18.88 -13.61
C PRO A 324 33.87 18.50 -12.41
N VAL A 325 32.56 18.40 -12.64
CA VAL A 325 31.60 17.89 -11.65
C VAL A 325 31.68 16.37 -11.57
N ALA A 326 32.07 15.83 -10.41
CA ALA A 326 32.10 14.39 -10.17
C ALA A 326 30.68 13.82 -9.96
N THR A 327 30.17 13.09 -10.96
CA THR A 327 28.88 12.38 -10.92
C THR A 327 28.96 10.95 -10.38
N SER A 328 30.18 10.41 -10.24
CA SER A 328 30.40 9.01 -9.88
C SER A 328 30.01 8.70 -8.42
N VAL A 329 29.35 7.56 -8.20
CA VAL A 329 28.89 7.11 -6.87
C VAL A 329 29.45 5.72 -6.57
N ARG A 330 30.12 5.58 -5.42
CA ARG A 330 30.57 4.29 -4.89
C ARG A 330 29.60 3.78 -3.82
N LEU A 331 28.85 2.73 -4.13
CA LEU A 331 27.94 2.07 -3.18
C LEU A 331 28.62 0.91 -2.47
N GLY A 332 28.28 0.72 -1.18
CA GLY A 332 28.79 -0.40 -0.40
C GLY A 332 30.28 -0.31 -0.05
N THR A 333 30.76 0.86 0.37
CA THR A 333 32.19 1.16 0.66
C THR A 333 32.86 0.30 1.75
N ARG A 334 32.11 -0.57 2.44
CA ARG A 334 32.62 -1.58 3.38
C ARG A 334 32.95 -2.92 2.72
N ALA A 335 32.39 -3.19 1.54
CA ALA A 335 32.63 -4.42 0.79
C ALA A 335 34.00 -4.38 0.08
N ALA A 336 34.59 -5.54 -0.18
CA ALA A 336 35.90 -5.65 -0.82
C ALA A 336 35.88 -5.32 -2.33
N ARG A 337 34.71 -5.43 -2.97
CA ARG A 337 34.43 -5.06 -4.36
C ARG A 337 33.16 -4.18 -4.37
N PRO A 338 33.24 -2.90 -3.98
CA PRO A 338 32.08 -2.00 -3.98
C PRO A 338 31.57 -1.75 -5.41
N LEU A 339 30.31 -1.36 -5.55
CA LEU A 339 29.77 -0.95 -6.85
C LEU A 339 30.22 0.49 -7.17
N ASP A 340 30.93 0.65 -8.28
CA ASP A 340 31.32 1.97 -8.82
C ASP A 340 30.42 2.35 -10.00
N LEU A 341 29.56 3.34 -9.79
CA LEU A 341 28.65 3.89 -10.79
C LEU A 341 29.25 5.17 -11.39
N ALA A 342 29.17 5.35 -12.70
CA ALA A 342 29.59 6.58 -13.38
C ALA A 342 28.64 7.78 -13.12
N VAL A 343 27.38 7.48 -12.80
CA VAL A 343 26.28 8.44 -12.61
C VAL A 343 25.48 8.13 -11.34
N PRO A 344 24.79 9.11 -10.72
CA PRO A 344 24.04 8.91 -9.47
C PRO A 344 22.63 8.34 -9.72
N LEU A 345 22.50 7.44 -10.71
CA LEU A 345 21.24 6.90 -11.21
C LEU A 345 21.39 5.38 -11.39
N VAL A 346 20.39 4.59 -11.03
CA VAL A 346 20.35 3.13 -11.22
C VAL A 346 19.01 2.71 -11.82
N VAL A 347 18.98 1.62 -12.60
CA VAL A 347 17.73 1.01 -13.04
C VAL A 347 17.23 0.09 -11.92
N SER A 348 16.19 0.52 -11.22
CA SER A 348 15.69 -0.17 -10.03
C SER A 348 15.02 -1.52 -10.32
N HIS A 349 14.92 -2.34 -9.28
CA HIS A 349 14.43 -3.71 -9.33
C HIS A 349 13.02 -3.84 -9.93
N MET A 350 12.93 -4.47 -11.09
CA MET A 350 11.68 -4.82 -11.78
C MET A 350 11.79 -6.24 -12.34
N SER A 351 10.87 -7.13 -11.95
CA SER A 351 11.00 -8.58 -12.17
C SER A 351 10.64 -9.03 -13.59
N PHE A 352 11.31 -10.08 -14.06
CA PHE A 352 10.84 -10.83 -15.22
C PHE A 352 9.45 -11.44 -14.92
N GLY A 353 8.55 -11.32 -15.89
CA GLY A 353 7.12 -11.61 -15.77
C GLY A 353 6.27 -10.39 -15.39
N ALA A 354 6.82 -9.43 -14.63
CA ALA A 354 6.24 -8.08 -14.57
C ALA A 354 6.63 -7.28 -15.82
N LEU A 355 7.88 -7.43 -16.27
CA LEU A 355 8.40 -7.00 -17.57
C LEU A 355 8.67 -8.21 -18.48
N SER A 356 8.71 -7.98 -19.80
CA SER A 356 9.13 -8.98 -20.79
C SER A 356 10.66 -9.13 -20.84
N ALA A 357 11.16 -10.19 -21.47
CA ALA A 357 12.61 -10.45 -21.57
C ALA A 357 13.32 -9.35 -22.39
N GLU A 358 12.68 -8.87 -23.46
CA GLU A 358 13.20 -7.81 -24.33
C GLU A 358 13.33 -6.49 -23.55
N ALA A 359 12.35 -6.15 -22.71
CA ALA A 359 12.40 -4.97 -21.86
C ALA A 359 13.54 -5.07 -20.82
N LYS A 360 13.74 -6.26 -20.22
CA LYS A 360 14.83 -6.52 -19.28
C LYS A 360 16.21 -6.37 -19.96
N VAL A 361 16.41 -7.01 -21.11
CA VAL A 361 17.65 -6.90 -21.91
C VAL A 361 17.91 -5.47 -22.39
N ALA A 362 16.88 -4.74 -22.83
CA ALA A 362 17.02 -3.35 -23.27
C ALA A 362 17.42 -2.42 -22.11
N LEU A 363 16.80 -2.58 -20.94
CA LEU A 363 17.16 -1.83 -19.73
C LEU A 363 18.58 -2.15 -19.26
N ALA A 364 18.98 -3.43 -19.28
CA ALA A 364 20.34 -3.85 -18.93
C ALA A 364 21.40 -3.26 -19.87
N THR A 365 21.15 -3.30 -21.18
CA THR A 365 21.99 -2.67 -22.21
C THR A 365 22.12 -1.16 -21.97
N GLY A 366 21.00 -0.49 -21.64
CA GLY A 366 20.98 0.94 -21.32
C GLY A 366 21.76 1.29 -20.06
N ALA A 367 21.61 0.51 -18.99
CA ALA A 367 22.37 0.68 -17.75
C ALA A 367 23.88 0.49 -17.97
N ALA A 368 24.27 -0.54 -18.73
CA ALA A 368 25.66 -0.79 -19.12
C ALA A 368 26.26 0.38 -19.93
N ALA A 369 25.52 0.88 -20.93
CA ALA A 369 25.94 2.02 -21.74
C ALA A 369 26.06 3.33 -20.94
N ALA A 370 25.24 3.51 -19.89
CA ALA A 370 25.32 4.63 -18.96
C ALA A 370 26.36 4.45 -17.83
N GLY A 371 27.09 3.32 -17.80
CA GLY A 371 28.08 3.03 -16.77
C GLY A 371 27.47 2.85 -15.37
N THR A 372 26.29 2.23 -15.28
CA THR A 372 25.57 2.03 -14.01
C THR A 372 24.90 0.66 -13.90
N ALA A 373 24.26 0.40 -12.75
CA ALA A 373 23.70 -0.88 -12.37
C ALA A 373 22.20 -1.02 -12.69
N ILE A 374 21.78 -2.28 -12.87
CA ILE A 374 20.37 -2.70 -13.00
C ILE A 374 20.00 -3.75 -11.94
N GLY A 375 18.79 -3.68 -11.41
CA GLY A 375 18.21 -4.65 -10.48
C GLY A 375 17.40 -5.77 -11.17
N SER A 376 17.65 -7.03 -10.81
CA SER A 376 16.97 -8.21 -11.36
C SER A 376 15.44 -8.21 -11.16
N GLY A 377 14.97 -7.58 -10.08
CA GLY A 377 13.65 -7.81 -9.52
C GLY A 377 13.45 -9.21 -8.91
N GLU A 378 12.34 -9.39 -8.20
CA GLU A 378 11.84 -10.62 -7.56
C GLU A 378 11.58 -11.83 -8.50
N GLY A 379 12.07 -11.81 -9.74
CA GLY A 379 11.72 -12.77 -10.79
C GLY A 379 12.79 -13.81 -11.10
N GLY A 380 13.92 -13.80 -10.39
CA GLY A 380 15.13 -14.53 -10.77
C GLY A 380 16.02 -13.76 -11.75
N MET A 381 17.19 -14.33 -12.06
CA MET A 381 18.15 -13.78 -13.02
C MET A 381 17.91 -14.35 -14.41
N LEU A 382 17.69 -13.49 -15.42
CA LEU A 382 17.71 -13.90 -16.83
C LEU A 382 19.17 -13.97 -17.33
N PRO A 383 19.62 -15.09 -17.92
CA PRO A 383 20.96 -15.19 -18.52
C PRO A 383 21.24 -14.10 -19.55
N GLU A 384 20.28 -13.84 -20.42
CA GLU A 384 20.31 -12.80 -21.46
C GLU A 384 20.35 -11.37 -20.89
N GLU A 385 19.74 -11.12 -19.72
CA GLU A 385 19.81 -9.82 -19.03
C GLU A 385 21.18 -9.64 -18.34
N ARG A 386 21.65 -10.66 -17.61
CA ARG A 386 22.96 -10.66 -16.94
C ARG A 386 24.10 -10.48 -17.95
N ALA A 387 24.00 -11.08 -19.14
CA ALA A 387 24.97 -10.92 -20.22
C ALA A 387 24.98 -9.51 -20.84
N ALA A 388 23.86 -8.79 -20.81
CA ALA A 388 23.75 -7.41 -21.28
C ALA A 388 24.12 -6.36 -20.20
N ALA A 389 24.07 -6.72 -18.92
CA ALA A 389 24.30 -5.83 -17.79
C ALA A 389 25.79 -5.71 -17.41
N GLY A 390 26.30 -4.47 -17.41
CA GLY A 390 27.66 -4.16 -16.92
C GLY A 390 27.79 -4.34 -15.40
N LEU A 391 26.79 -3.89 -14.63
CA LEU A 391 26.67 -4.11 -13.19
C LEU A 391 25.26 -4.63 -12.87
N TYR A 392 25.16 -5.75 -12.15
CA TYR A 392 23.89 -6.43 -11.89
C TYR A 392 23.65 -6.65 -10.39
N VAL A 393 22.52 -6.14 -9.90
CA VAL A 393 22.06 -6.29 -8.51
C VAL A 393 20.97 -7.37 -8.46
N LEU A 394 21.22 -8.45 -7.73
CA LEU A 394 20.24 -9.53 -7.56
C LEU A 394 19.29 -9.21 -6.39
N GLU A 395 17.98 -9.17 -6.62
CA GLU A 395 16.99 -9.04 -5.54
C GLU A 395 16.80 -10.37 -4.82
N MET A 396 16.97 -10.39 -3.50
CA MET A 396 16.42 -11.43 -2.63
C MET A 396 15.09 -10.92 -2.09
N ALA A 397 13.98 -11.60 -2.41
CA ALA A 397 12.64 -11.28 -1.95
C ALA A 397 11.97 -12.48 -1.27
N SER A 398 10.89 -12.24 -0.53
CA SER A 398 10.24 -13.22 0.37
C SER A 398 9.72 -14.50 -0.29
N GLY A 399 9.50 -14.50 -1.61
CA GLY A 399 9.12 -15.69 -2.39
C GLY A 399 10.30 -16.57 -2.85
N TYR A 400 11.55 -16.10 -2.70
CA TYR A 400 12.78 -16.80 -3.13
C TYR A 400 12.84 -17.25 -4.60
N PHE A 401 12.00 -16.69 -5.48
CA PHE A 401 11.96 -17.06 -6.90
C PHE A 401 13.30 -16.78 -7.60
N GLY A 402 13.87 -17.82 -8.22
CA GLY A 402 15.18 -17.76 -8.88
C GLY A 402 16.37 -17.47 -7.95
N TRP A 403 16.20 -17.61 -6.63
CA TRP A 403 17.28 -17.42 -5.65
C TRP A 403 18.15 -18.68 -5.55
N THR A 404 19.23 -18.73 -6.33
CA THR A 404 20.21 -19.83 -6.33
C THR A 404 21.60 -19.34 -5.92
N GLU A 405 22.45 -20.25 -5.45
CA GLU A 405 23.83 -19.89 -5.09
C GLU A 405 24.65 -19.50 -6.33
N ASP A 406 24.35 -20.07 -7.50
CA ASP A 406 24.90 -19.65 -8.80
C ASP A 406 24.51 -18.20 -9.16
N ALA A 407 23.25 -17.82 -8.97
CA ALA A 407 22.79 -16.45 -9.22
C ALA A 407 23.48 -15.45 -8.27
N VAL A 408 23.67 -15.83 -7.00
CA VAL A 408 24.43 -15.02 -6.02
C VAL A 408 25.90 -14.90 -6.41
N ALA A 409 26.53 -15.97 -6.90
CA ALA A 409 27.91 -15.96 -7.39
C ALA A 409 28.08 -15.12 -8.67
N ALA A 410 27.05 -15.05 -9.52
CA ALA A 410 27.04 -14.27 -10.76
C ALA A 410 26.62 -12.79 -10.59
N ALA A 411 26.24 -12.36 -9.38
CA ALA A 411 25.83 -10.98 -9.10
C ALA A 411 27.01 -10.07 -8.72
N ASP A 412 26.91 -8.78 -9.06
CA ASP A 412 27.88 -7.76 -8.63
C ASP A 412 27.51 -7.16 -7.26
N ALA A 413 26.23 -7.24 -6.89
CA ALA A 413 25.68 -6.94 -5.57
C ALA A 413 24.38 -7.73 -5.31
N VAL A 414 23.95 -7.81 -4.05
CA VAL A 414 22.64 -8.35 -3.66
C VAL A 414 21.84 -7.27 -2.95
N GLU A 415 20.54 -7.17 -3.23
CA GLU A 415 19.60 -6.31 -2.50
C GLU A 415 18.54 -7.17 -1.80
N ILE A 416 18.46 -7.07 -0.47
CA ILE A 416 17.43 -7.77 0.32
C ILE A 416 16.19 -6.87 0.42
N LYS A 417 15.13 -7.26 -0.29
CA LYS A 417 13.84 -6.57 -0.29
C LYS A 417 13.02 -6.92 0.95
N ILE A 418 12.96 -5.99 1.90
CA ILE A 418 12.04 -6.03 3.06
C ILE A 418 10.67 -5.42 2.69
N GLY A 419 10.64 -4.44 1.78
CA GLY A 419 9.40 -3.81 1.31
C GLY A 419 9.55 -3.07 -0.02
N GLN A 420 8.45 -2.49 -0.50
CA GLN A 420 8.42 -1.59 -1.65
C GLN A 420 7.38 -0.49 -1.46
N GLY A 421 7.58 0.66 -2.11
CA GLY A 421 6.75 1.84 -1.96
C GLY A 421 5.29 1.63 -2.34
N ALA A 422 5.03 0.90 -3.43
CA ALA A 422 3.68 0.68 -3.97
C ALA A 422 2.76 -0.21 -3.11
N LYS A 423 3.32 -0.97 -2.16
CA LYS A 423 2.58 -1.89 -1.28
C LYS A 423 3.43 -2.31 -0.07
N PRO A 424 3.65 -1.42 0.92
CA PRO A 424 4.43 -1.75 2.11
C PRO A 424 3.77 -2.89 2.91
N GLY A 425 4.58 -3.84 3.40
CA GLY A 425 4.05 -4.97 4.18
C GLY A 425 3.31 -6.05 3.38
N LEU A 426 3.28 -5.97 2.03
CA LEU A 426 2.75 -7.02 1.16
C LEU A 426 3.85 -7.58 0.23
N GLY A 427 3.70 -8.85 -0.15
CA GLY A 427 4.63 -9.52 -1.05
C GLY A 427 4.40 -9.21 -2.54
N GLY A 428 5.37 -9.64 -3.37
CA GLY A 428 5.19 -9.79 -4.81
C GLY A 428 3.97 -10.66 -5.18
N VAL A 429 3.36 -10.35 -6.31
CA VAL A 429 2.30 -11.16 -6.94
C VAL A 429 2.60 -11.17 -8.43
N LEU A 430 2.46 -12.31 -9.10
CA LEU A 430 2.41 -12.40 -10.55
C LEU A 430 1.29 -13.37 -10.95
N PRO A 431 0.22 -12.89 -11.63
CA PRO A 431 -0.92 -13.73 -12.00
C PRO A 431 -0.55 -14.89 -12.92
N ALA A 432 -1.23 -16.03 -12.76
CA ALA A 432 -1.10 -17.28 -13.51
C ALA A 432 -1.01 -17.08 -15.03
N ALA A 433 -1.86 -16.20 -15.59
CA ALA A 433 -1.90 -15.86 -17.01
C ALA A 433 -0.60 -15.19 -17.55
N LYS A 434 0.30 -14.77 -16.67
CA LYS A 434 1.65 -14.27 -16.99
C LYS A 434 2.75 -15.29 -16.67
N VAL A 435 2.48 -16.40 -15.99
CA VAL A 435 3.49 -17.41 -15.62
C VAL A 435 3.67 -18.41 -16.78
N THR A 436 4.35 -17.96 -17.83
CA THR A 436 4.76 -18.81 -18.96
C THR A 436 5.82 -19.84 -18.54
N GLU A 437 6.05 -20.87 -19.36
CA GLU A 437 7.08 -21.90 -19.11
C GLU A 437 8.46 -21.30 -18.82
N ARG A 438 8.89 -20.28 -19.58
CA ARG A 438 10.16 -19.57 -19.38
C ARG A 438 10.21 -18.76 -18.08
N ILE A 439 9.07 -18.23 -17.63
CA ILE A 439 8.97 -17.54 -16.33
C ILE A 439 8.96 -18.56 -15.18
N ALA A 440 8.31 -19.70 -15.36
CA ALA A 440 8.29 -20.81 -14.42
C ALA A 440 9.70 -21.40 -14.21
N GLU A 441 10.43 -21.64 -15.30
CA GLU A 441 11.84 -22.06 -15.33
C GLU A 441 12.73 -21.12 -14.50
N VAL A 442 12.76 -19.82 -14.83
CA VAL A 442 13.64 -18.82 -14.20
C VAL A 442 13.29 -18.58 -12.73
N ARG A 443 12.02 -18.76 -12.35
CA ARG A 443 11.54 -18.62 -10.96
C ARG A 443 11.69 -19.89 -10.12
N GLY A 444 11.78 -21.07 -10.73
CA GLY A 444 11.75 -22.36 -10.04
C GLY A 444 10.34 -22.76 -9.55
N ILE A 445 9.30 -22.47 -10.33
CA ILE A 445 7.88 -22.74 -9.99
C ILE A 445 7.16 -23.51 -11.11
N GLU A 446 5.89 -23.85 -10.91
CA GLU A 446 5.02 -24.46 -11.92
C GLU A 446 4.44 -23.40 -12.88
N ALA A 447 4.28 -23.77 -14.16
CA ALA A 447 3.72 -22.87 -15.18
C ALA A 447 2.19 -22.75 -15.05
N GLY A 448 1.66 -21.55 -15.33
CA GLY A 448 0.21 -21.31 -15.26
C GLY A 448 -0.38 -21.28 -13.85
N VAL A 449 0.44 -21.17 -12.80
CA VAL A 449 0.01 -21.07 -11.39
C VAL A 449 0.30 -19.65 -10.86
N ASP A 450 -0.57 -19.10 -10.00
CA ASP A 450 -0.37 -17.78 -9.40
C ASP A 450 0.86 -17.74 -8.49
N SER A 451 1.80 -16.82 -8.78
CA SER A 451 3.06 -16.68 -8.05
C SER A 451 2.92 -15.60 -6.96
N HIS A 452 2.62 -16.03 -5.74
CA HIS A 452 2.49 -15.17 -4.56
C HIS A 452 3.74 -15.25 -3.65
N SER A 453 4.35 -14.10 -3.36
CA SER A 453 5.35 -13.99 -2.28
C SER A 453 4.66 -13.71 -0.93
N PRO A 454 5.13 -14.28 0.19
CA PRO A 454 4.69 -13.88 1.53
C PRO A 454 4.96 -12.40 1.85
N SER A 455 4.24 -11.81 2.81
CA SER A 455 4.42 -10.41 3.27
C SER A 455 5.75 -10.12 3.96
N ARG A 456 6.44 -11.16 4.44
CA ARG A 456 7.81 -11.13 4.98
C ARG A 456 8.52 -12.43 4.62
N PHE A 457 9.84 -12.45 4.67
CA PHE A 457 10.60 -13.71 4.71
C PHE A 457 10.07 -14.61 5.85
N PRO A 458 9.60 -15.84 5.56
CA PRO A 458 9.01 -16.71 6.60
C PRO A 458 10.02 -17.10 7.68
N ASP A 459 11.26 -17.33 7.27
CA ASP A 459 12.41 -17.81 8.02
C ASP A 459 13.20 -16.69 8.73
N ILE A 460 13.24 -15.47 8.17
CA ILE A 460 13.90 -14.32 8.81
C ILE A 460 12.94 -13.68 9.82
N GLY A 461 12.91 -14.21 11.04
CA GLY A 461 12.05 -13.75 12.13
C GLY A 461 12.66 -12.68 13.05
N SER A 462 13.91 -12.24 12.82
CA SER A 462 14.59 -11.25 13.67
C SER A 462 15.79 -10.58 12.96
N PRO A 463 16.32 -9.45 13.47
CA PRO A 463 17.56 -8.86 12.97
C PRO A 463 18.77 -9.82 13.02
N ALA A 464 18.85 -10.70 14.02
CA ALA A 464 19.92 -11.70 14.09
C ALA A 464 19.86 -12.70 12.92
N ALA A 465 18.67 -13.21 12.61
CA ALA A 465 18.45 -14.08 11.44
C ALA A 465 18.71 -13.36 10.10
N LEU A 466 18.55 -12.02 10.07
CA LEU A 466 18.89 -11.21 8.90
C LEU A 466 20.41 -11.05 8.77
N ALA A 467 21.14 -10.79 9.86
CA ALA A 467 22.60 -10.80 9.86
C ALA A 467 23.18 -12.16 9.44
N GLU A 468 22.62 -13.28 9.94
CA GLU A 468 22.96 -14.63 9.49
C GLU A 468 22.73 -14.84 7.97
N ARG A 469 21.71 -14.19 7.39
CA ARG A 469 21.50 -14.19 5.94
C ARG A 469 22.56 -13.39 5.19
N LEU A 470 22.94 -12.20 5.67
CA LEU A 470 24.03 -11.42 5.08
C LEU A 470 25.34 -12.22 5.07
N GLU A 471 25.68 -12.87 6.18
CA GLU A 471 26.89 -13.70 6.27
C GLU A 471 26.81 -14.94 5.36
N ARG A 472 25.64 -15.58 5.20
CA ARG A 472 25.50 -16.65 4.19
C ARG A 472 25.74 -16.13 2.77
N ILE A 473 25.21 -14.96 2.40
CA ILE A 473 25.46 -14.36 1.08
C ILE A 473 26.95 -14.06 0.89
N ARG A 474 27.62 -13.49 1.90
CA ARG A 474 29.08 -13.25 1.90
C ARG A 474 29.90 -14.54 1.79
N SER A 475 29.39 -15.67 2.28
CA SER A 475 30.05 -16.98 2.14
C SER A 475 29.97 -17.57 0.73
N ILE A 476 28.93 -17.23 -0.04
CA ILE A 476 28.74 -17.67 -1.44
C ILE A 476 29.53 -16.76 -2.40
N ASN A 477 29.38 -15.44 -2.28
CA ASN A 477 30.08 -14.48 -3.13
C ASN A 477 30.88 -13.48 -2.26
N PRO A 478 32.12 -13.82 -1.88
CA PRO A 478 32.90 -13.01 -0.97
C PRO A 478 33.29 -11.67 -1.61
N GLY A 479 32.86 -10.58 -0.96
CA GLY A 479 33.31 -9.22 -1.25
C GLY A 479 32.35 -8.34 -2.04
N ILE A 480 31.20 -8.85 -2.53
CA ILE A 480 30.14 -7.98 -3.05
C ILE A 480 29.44 -7.21 -1.90
N PRO A 481 28.87 -6.02 -2.16
CA PRO A 481 28.06 -5.32 -1.18
C PRO A 481 26.65 -5.91 -1.10
N ILE A 482 26.09 -5.94 0.10
CA ILE A 482 24.70 -6.38 0.33
C ILE A 482 23.86 -5.19 0.79
N GLY A 483 22.86 -4.82 0.00
CA GLY A 483 21.88 -3.80 0.31
C GLY A 483 20.68 -4.32 1.09
N ILE A 484 19.99 -3.43 1.79
CA ILE A 484 18.64 -3.66 2.31
C ILE A 484 17.71 -2.59 1.74
N LYS A 485 16.61 -3.04 1.11
CA LYS A 485 15.55 -2.19 0.58
C LYS A 485 14.33 -2.22 1.49
N ILE A 486 13.93 -1.05 1.98
CA ILE A 486 12.75 -0.82 2.82
C ILE A 486 11.74 0.06 2.09
N ALA A 487 10.46 -0.11 2.39
CA ALA A 487 9.47 0.92 2.09
C ALA A 487 9.61 2.09 3.08
N ALA A 488 9.25 3.31 2.68
CA ALA A 488 9.36 4.53 3.50
C ALA A 488 8.35 4.61 4.66
N GLY A 489 8.30 3.59 5.53
CA GLY A 489 7.42 3.51 6.71
C GLY A 489 8.07 4.14 7.95
N ARG A 490 8.81 3.34 8.73
CA ARG A 490 9.50 3.80 9.94
C ARG A 490 10.99 4.00 9.67
N VAL A 491 11.29 4.88 8.71
CA VAL A 491 12.64 5.01 8.11
C VAL A 491 13.75 5.04 9.17
N ASP A 492 13.65 5.85 10.22
CA ASP A 492 14.68 5.92 11.27
C ASP A 492 14.86 4.59 12.04
N ASP A 493 13.76 3.91 12.40
CA ASP A 493 13.78 2.62 13.11
C ASP A 493 14.36 1.52 12.19
N ASP A 494 13.89 1.46 10.94
CA ASP A 494 14.23 0.44 9.95
C ASP A 494 15.68 0.60 9.43
N VAL A 495 16.15 1.84 9.24
CA VAL A 495 17.54 2.17 8.89
C VAL A 495 18.50 1.79 10.02
N ALA A 496 18.14 2.04 11.28
CA ALA A 496 18.95 1.64 12.42
C ALA A 496 19.16 0.11 12.45
N VAL A 497 18.09 -0.66 12.26
CA VAL A 497 18.16 -2.13 12.16
C VAL A 497 19.02 -2.57 10.98
N ALA A 498 18.86 -1.97 9.79
CA ALA A 498 19.63 -2.31 8.60
C ALA A 498 21.14 -2.01 8.74
N VAL A 499 21.51 -0.96 9.49
CA VAL A 499 22.90 -0.67 9.86
C VAL A 499 23.43 -1.66 10.89
N ASP A 500 22.66 -1.99 11.93
CA ASP A 500 23.06 -2.92 13.01
C ASP A 500 23.29 -4.36 12.50
N VAL A 501 22.53 -4.82 11.49
CA VAL A 501 22.78 -6.13 10.84
C VAL A 501 23.94 -6.11 9.84
N GLY A 502 24.54 -4.94 9.59
CA GLY A 502 25.75 -4.80 8.78
C GLY A 502 25.51 -4.78 7.26
N ALA A 503 24.37 -4.26 6.79
CA ALA A 503 24.18 -3.99 5.36
C ALA A 503 25.19 -2.95 4.85
N ASP A 504 25.61 -3.08 3.60
CA ASP A 504 26.65 -2.24 2.99
C ASP A 504 26.07 -0.96 2.36
N TYR A 505 24.82 -1.02 1.88
CA TYR A 505 24.03 0.13 1.45
C TYR A 505 22.55 -0.06 1.80
N LEU A 506 21.74 0.99 1.65
CA LEU A 506 20.31 0.97 1.95
C LEU A 506 19.52 1.66 0.82
N VAL A 507 18.31 1.17 0.55
CA VAL A 507 17.35 1.80 -0.38
C VAL A 507 16.06 2.10 0.37
N VAL A 508 15.62 3.36 0.32
CA VAL A 508 14.36 3.83 0.92
C VAL A 508 13.36 4.10 -0.21
N ASP A 509 12.40 3.19 -0.38
CA ASP A 509 11.42 3.19 -1.47
C ASP A 509 10.15 3.95 -1.05
N GLY A 510 9.96 5.15 -1.60
CA GLY A 510 8.85 6.05 -1.27
C GLY A 510 7.50 5.59 -1.84
N PHE A 511 6.40 6.03 -1.22
CA PHE A 511 5.02 5.65 -1.60
C PHE A 511 4.63 5.95 -3.07
N GLY A 512 5.43 6.73 -3.81
CA GLY A 512 5.31 6.90 -5.28
C GLY A 512 5.86 5.76 -6.13
N GLY A 513 6.36 4.67 -5.55
CA GLY A 513 6.83 3.50 -6.31
C GLY A 513 5.72 2.85 -7.15
N GLY A 514 6.07 2.37 -8.36
CA GLY A 514 5.15 1.61 -9.21
C GLY A 514 5.16 0.10 -8.95
N THR A 515 4.20 -0.64 -9.49
CA THR A 515 4.19 -2.12 -9.45
C THR A 515 3.38 -2.75 -10.58
N GLY A 516 3.85 -3.89 -11.10
CA GLY A 516 3.17 -4.65 -12.16
C GLY A 516 1.95 -5.47 -11.70
N ALA A 517 1.80 -5.70 -10.39
CA ALA A 517 0.64 -6.34 -9.77
C ALA A 517 0.62 -6.14 -8.24
N ALA A 518 -0.46 -5.55 -7.72
CA ALA A 518 -0.77 -5.44 -6.29
C ALA A 518 -2.29 -5.39 -6.07
N PRO A 519 -2.79 -5.72 -4.86
CA PRO A 519 -4.14 -5.36 -4.46
C PRO A 519 -4.39 -3.87 -4.69
N VAL A 520 -5.54 -3.51 -5.30
CA VAL A 520 -5.92 -2.11 -5.56
C VAL A 520 -6.16 -1.31 -4.25
N HIS A 521 -6.37 -2.03 -3.15
CA HIS A 521 -6.61 -1.49 -1.82
C HIS A 521 -5.70 -2.22 -0.82
N VAL A 522 -4.95 -1.44 -0.01
CA VAL A 522 -3.90 -1.87 0.92
C VAL A 522 -4.06 -1.13 2.23
#